data_AF-A0A8T4PFG2-F1
#
_entry.id   AF-A0A8T4PFG2-F1
#
_cell.length_a   1.000
_cell.length_b   1.000
_cell.length_c   1.000
_cell.angle_alpha   90.00
_cell.angle_beta   90.00
_cell.angle_gamma   90.00
#
_symmetry.space_group_name_H-M   'P 1'
#
loop_
_entity.id
_entity.type
_entity.pdbx_description
1 polymer ?
#
loop_
_entity_poly.entity_id
_entity_poly.type
_entity_poly.pdbx_seq_one_letter_code
_entity_poly.pdbx_strand_id
1 'polypeptide(L)'
;MNNRAKIFEFLYKNHGNGYNINQIARMLGISVGSAFKVLKSLEKSGNVIANRKNNALFYEVNESGRAKEFYEAIEEKENKKRKKKTKVMCTIGQASDNAVIIKKLADMGMDAARIDASSLNDKAVANIIQNVRKASGDIPILLDISAKPGRSWIKFAVKNDLDFVIVPANSAEDIRQASKLLGYSNIKQVIGNKIKVIAKIDRKSLKNCKEIIEEAYGVVVDRSRFAGAGIEALPKFQKEIIGECSRHGKPSIIAGNILNSSISGKPLMQPEVYDISNAVLEGASCIMLSDETSTGKFPLKSVETLSRIIKNAEIAVEEASKSASHDLTRFIGDAVSELEKILRIDALLIITSGGYSARMISSKRLKCKTIAATSRMKIFRQLHLLWGICPLHVDIDADDISNNDKKEVIMKALKKGFIGKTDQIAIIASIFHSKSKRTNLLEIHNVREFLEYMGKSKFVANPREAK
;
A
#
# COMPACT_ATOMS: atom_id res chain seq x y z
N MET A 1 -0.85 -2.54 19.53
CA MET A 1 -1.19 -3.63 20.46
C MET A 1 -0.95 -3.23 21.92
N ASN A 2 -1.92 -3.42 22.83
CA ASN A 2 -1.72 -3.15 24.26
C ASN A 2 -0.89 -4.29 24.91
N ASN A 3 -0.33 -4.05 26.10
CA ASN A 3 0.53 -5.04 26.78
C ASN A 3 -0.16 -6.37 27.10
N ARG A 4 -1.50 -6.38 27.32
CA ARG A 4 -2.30 -7.60 27.52
C ARG A 4 -2.33 -8.47 26.27
N ALA A 5 -2.56 -7.87 25.12
CA ALA A 5 -2.58 -8.59 23.86
C ALA A 5 -1.17 -9.10 23.49
N LYS A 6 -0.13 -8.27 23.64
CA LYS A 6 1.27 -8.66 23.36
C LYS A 6 1.74 -9.86 24.20
N ILE A 7 1.48 -9.83 25.51
CA ILE A 7 1.89 -10.91 26.43
C ILE A 7 1.15 -12.20 26.09
N PHE A 8 -0.16 -12.11 25.86
CA PHE A 8 -0.95 -13.30 25.57
C PHE A 8 -0.57 -13.93 24.22
N GLU A 9 -0.41 -13.11 23.18
CA GLU A 9 0.04 -13.57 21.86
C GLU A 9 1.41 -14.25 21.92
N PHE A 10 2.35 -13.69 22.68
CA PHE A 10 3.66 -14.29 22.91
C PHE A 10 3.55 -15.68 23.54
N LEU A 11 2.79 -15.82 24.63
CA LEU A 11 2.61 -17.11 25.29
C LEU A 11 1.89 -18.11 24.38
N TYR A 12 0.88 -17.67 23.62
CA TYR A 12 0.10 -18.52 22.72
C TYR A 12 0.92 -19.04 21.53
N LYS A 13 1.75 -18.18 20.92
CA LYS A 13 2.65 -18.60 19.84
C LYS A 13 3.79 -19.51 20.30
N ASN A 14 4.12 -19.47 21.59
CA ASN A 14 5.14 -20.31 22.21
C ASN A 14 4.52 -21.28 23.23
N HIS A 15 3.30 -21.74 22.97
CA HIS A 15 2.61 -22.69 23.85
C HIS A 15 3.45 -23.97 24.02
N GLY A 16 3.33 -24.61 25.19
CA GLY A 16 4.19 -25.72 25.60
C GLY A 16 5.52 -25.30 26.26
N ASN A 17 5.90 -24.02 26.19
CA ASN A 17 7.05 -23.48 26.92
C ASN A 17 6.61 -22.52 28.04
N GLY A 18 7.03 -22.79 29.27
CA GLY A 18 6.83 -21.88 30.40
C GLY A 18 7.84 -20.75 30.41
N TYR A 19 7.36 -19.50 30.52
CA TYR A 19 8.22 -18.32 30.60
C TYR A 19 8.05 -17.59 31.93
N ASN A 20 9.16 -17.20 32.55
CA ASN A 20 9.11 -16.36 33.74
C ASN A 20 8.89 -14.88 33.38
N ILE A 21 8.46 -14.09 34.37
CA ILE A 21 8.09 -12.70 34.15
C ILE A 21 9.23 -11.83 33.60
N ASN A 22 10.48 -12.07 34.02
CA ASN A 22 11.64 -11.30 33.57
C ASN A 22 11.96 -11.62 32.10
N GLN A 23 11.82 -12.89 31.69
CA GLN A 23 11.96 -13.31 30.30
C GLN A 23 10.90 -12.63 29.42
N ILE A 24 9.63 -12.69 29.82
CA ILE A 24 8.51 -12.06 29.09
C ILE A 24 8.74 -10.55 28.95
N ALA A 25 9.08 -9.88 30.06
CA ALA A 25 9.32 -8.43 30.09
C ALA A 25 10.47 -8.03 29.14
N ARG A 26 11.58 -8.77 29.17
CA ARG A 26 12.74 -8.55 28.31
C ARG A 26 12.41 -8.77 26.82
N MET A 27 11.77 -9.89 26.48
CA MET A 27 11.46 -10.23 25.09
C MET A 27 10.45 -9.26 24.46
N LEU A 28 9.52 -8.72 25.26
CA LEU A 28 8.49 -7.81 24.78
C LEU A 28 8.84 -6.33 24.95
N GLY A 29 9.98 -6.01 25.57
CA GLY A 29 10.41 -4.63 25.82
C GLY A 29 9.43 -3.85 26.71
N ILE A 30 8.88 -4.50 27.73
CA ILE A 30 7.92 -3.92 28.68
C ILE A 30 8.46 -3.98 30.11
N SER A 31 8.00 -3.10 30.99
CA SER A 31 8.42 -3.14 32.40
C SER A 31 7.89 -4.38 33.11
N VAL A 32 8.70 -4.93 34.03
CA VAL A 32 8.33 -6.10 34.85
C VAL A 32 7.02 -5.85 35.61
N GLY A 33 6.83 -4.66 36.19
CA GLY A 33 5.59 -4.30 36.86
C GLY A 33 4.36 -4.26 35.94
N SER A 34 4.52 -3.80 34.68
CA SER A 34 3.43 -3.88 33.70
C SER A 34 3.14 -5.32 33.30
N ALA A 35 4.18 -6.14 33.11
CA ALA A 35 4.02 -7.55 32.79
C ALA A 35 3.28 -8.30 33.90
N PHE A 36 3.62 -8.02 35.16
CA PHE A 36 3.00 -8.63 36.33
C PHE A 36 1.50 -8.38 36.38
N LYS A 37 1.08 -7.10 36.29
CA LYS A 37 -0.34 -6.70 36.31
C LYS A 37 -1.13 -7.39 35.20
N VAL A 38 -0.54 -7.47 34.01
CA VAL A 38 -1.17 -8.12 32.85
C VAL A 38 -1.29 -9.63 33.04
N LEU A 39 -0.22 -10.30 33.46
CA LEU A 39 -0.19 -11.75 33.67
C LEU A 39 -1.20 -12.17 34.75
N LYS A 40 -1.26 -11.43 35.87
CA LYS A 40 -2.28 -11.66 36.90
C LYS A 40 -3.71 -11.45 36.39
N SER A 41 -3.93 -10.47 35.53
CA SER A 41 -5.25 -10.30 34.89
C SER A 41 -5.59 -11.42 33.93
N LEU A 42 -4.61 -11.97 33.19
CA LEU A 42 -4.81 -13.08 32.25
C LEU A 42 -5.05 -14.41 32.97
N GLU A 43 -4.32 -14.64 34.07
CA GLU A 43 -4.51 -15.75 35.00
C GLU A 43 -5.92 -15.73 35.60
N LYS A 44 -6.37 -14.58 36.11
CA LYS A 44 -7.73 -14.41 36.66
C LYS A 44 -8.83 -14.67 35.62
N SER A 45 -8.59 -14.35 34.35
CA SER A 45 -9.53 -14.63 33.27
C SER A 45 -9.45 -16.07 32.73
N GLY A 46 -8.60 -16.93 33.32
CA GLY A 46 -8.45 -18.33 32.90
C GLY A 46 -7.75 -18.53 31.56
N ASN A 47 -7.05 -17.51 31.05
CA ASN A 47 -6.38 -17.57 29.74
C ASN A 47 -4.93 -18.10 29.86
N VAL A 48 -4.32 -17.93 31.03
CA VAL A 48 -2.92 -18.28 31.33
C VAL A 48 -2.89 -19.00 32.67
N ILE A 49 -2.01 -19.99 32.82
CA ILE A 49 -1.75 -20.70 34.08
C ILE A 49 -0.37 -20.26 34.60
N ALA A 50 -0.24 -20.12 35.90
CA ALA A 50 1.03 -19.82 36.55
C ALA A 50 1.52 -21.04 37.36
N ASN A 51 2.66 -21.61 36.95
CA ASN A 51 3.29 -22.75 37.60
C ASN A 51 4.57 -22.31 38.32
N ARG A 52 4.77 -22.77 39.55
CA ARG A 52 5.97 -22.44 40.34
C ARG A 52 7.05 -23.50 40.10
N LYS A 53 8.25 -23.07 39.67
CA LYS A 53 9.45 -23.92 39.54
C LYS A 53 10.64 -23.20 40.18
N ASN A 54 11.34 -23.85 41.10
CA ASN A 54 12.55 -23.34 41.78
C ASN A 54 12.44 -21.87 42.23
N ASN A 55 11.39 -21.57 43.01
CA ASN A 55 11.09 -20.22 43.53
C ASN A 55 10.72 -19.13 42.51
N ALA A 56 10.59 -19.46 41.22
CA ALA A 56 10.09 -18.55 40.19
C ALA A 56 8.73 -18.98 39.66
N LEU A 57 7.90 -17.99 39.27
CA LEU A 57 6.63 -18.21 38.58
C LEU A 57 6.86 -18.23 37.07
N PHE A 58 6.39 -19.30 36.43
CA PHE A 58 6.36 -19.47 34.99
C PHE A 58 4.91 -19.43 34.50
N TYR A 59 4.68 -18.74 33.40
CA TYR A 59 3.36 -18.54 32.83
C TYR A 59 3.26 -19.28 31.50
N GLU A 60 2.14 -19.98 31.31
CA GLU A 60 1.82 -20.80 30.13
C GLU A 60 0.37 -20.57 29.72
N VAL A 61 0.02 -20.85 28.46
CA VAL A 61 -1.37 -20.72 28.01
C VAL A 61 -2.23 -21.83 28.60
N ASN A 62 -3.45 -21.47 29.01
CA ASN A 62 -4.43 -22.45 29.47
C ASN A 62 -5.15 -23.09 28.27
N GLU A 63 -4.68 -24.25 27.81
CA GLU A 63 -5.24 -24.96 26.64
C GLU A 63 -6.68 -25.47 26.85
N SER A 64 -7.07 -25.78 28.09
CA SER A 64 -8.44 -26.19 28.44
C SER A 64 -9.38 -25.02 28.69
N GLY A 65 -8.86 -23.78 28.65
CA GLY A 65 -9.62 -22.56 28.89
C GLY A 65 -10.07 -21.86 27.60
N ARG A 66 -10.43 -20.57 27.73
CA ARG A 66 -10.87 -19.71 26.61
C ARG A 66 -9.70 -19.10 25.83
N ALA A 67 -8.52 -19.70 25.91
CA ALA A 67 -7.31 -19.16 25.32
C ALA A 67 -7.43 -19.00 23.80
N LYS A 68 -7.99 -19.99 23.11
CA LYS A 68 -8.21 -19.95 21.65
C LYS A 68 -9.17 -18.82 21.25
N GLU A 69 -10.34 -18.73 21.89
CA GLU A 69 -11.30 -17.64 21.63
C GLU A 69 -10.70 -16.26 21.92
N PHE A 70 -9.91 -16.15 22.98
CA PHE A 70 -9.24 -14.90 23.34
C PHE A 70 -8.13 -14.54 22.32
N TYR A 71 -7.40 -15.53 21.82
CA TYR A 71 -6.43 -15.37 20.74
C TYR A 71 -7.10 -14.90 19.46
N GLU A 72 -8.16 -15.59 19.02
CA GLU A 72 -8.94 -15.26 17.83
C GLU A 72 -9.55 -13.85 17.95
N ALA A 73 -10.07 -13.46 19.11
CA ALA A 73 -10.58 -12.12 19.35
C ALA A 73 -9.49 -11.03 19.34
N ILE A 74 -8.26 -11.35 19.77
CA ILE A 74 -7.09 -10.46 19.66
C ILE A 74 -6.69 -10.32 18.19
N GLU A 75 -6.55 -11.43 17.47
CA GLU A 75 -6.21 -11.43 16.05
C GLU A 75 -7.25 -10.70 15.22
N GLU A 76 -8.54 -10.90 15.47
CA GLU A 76 -9.61 -10.19 14.76
C GLU A 76 -9.53 -8.68 15.00
N LYS A 77 -9.25 -8.25 16.24
CA LYS A 77 -9.07 -6.83 16.58
C LYS A 77 -7.82 -6.23 15.95
N GLU A 78 -6.70 -6.94 15.93
CA GLU A 78 -5.47 -6.46 15.30
C GLU A 78 -5.57 -6.50 13.76
N ASN A 79 -6.23 -7.51 13.17
CA ASN A 79 -6.55 -7.59 11.74
C ASN A 79 -7.49 -6.45 11.29
N LYS A 80 -8.46 -6.05 12.12
CA LYS A 80 -9.28 -4.86 11.87
C LYS A 80 -8.42 -3.59 11.82
N LYS A 81 -7.40 -3.47 12.68
CA LYS A 81 -6.45 -2.34 12.69
C LYS A 81 -5.40 -2.39 11.58
N ARG A 82 -5.11 -3.58 11.07
CA ARG A 82 -4.15 -3.78 9.99
C ARG A 82 -4.62 -3.05 8.74
N LYS A 83 -3.77 -2.17 8.21
CA LYS A 83 -4.02 -1.53 6.92
C LYS A 83 -3.60 -2.49 5.82
N LYS A 84 -4.48 -2.65 4.82
CA LYS A 84 -4.18 -3.42 3.62
C LYS A 84 -3.05 -2.76 2.82
N LYS A 85 -2.20 -3.57 2.19
CA LYS A 85 -1.14 -3.09 1.30
C LYS A 85 -1.62 -3.00 -0.14
N THR A 86 -2.42 -3.97 -0.58
CA THR A 86 -3.07 -4.04 -1.89
C THR A 86 -4.17 -3.00 -1.96
N LYS A 87 -4.18 -2.26 -3.07
CA LYS A 87 -5.06 -1.11 -3.26
C LYS A 87 -6.42 -1.54 -3.80
N VAL A 88 -7.44 -0.74 -3.54
CA VAL A 88 -8.79 -0.93 -4.09
C VAL A 88 -9.14 0.28 -4.94
N MET A 89 -9.43 0.02 -6.22
CA MET A 89 -9.92 1.02 -7.15
C MET A 89 -11.42 0.81 -7.33
N CYS A 90 -12.20 1.87 -7.25
CA CYS A 90 -13.65 1.81 -7.46
C CYS A 90 -14.03 2.63 -8.67
N THR A 91 -14.84 2.05 -9.55
CA THR A 91 -15.49 2.80 -10.63
C THR A 91 -16.64 3.60 -10.05
N ILE A 92 -16.60 4.92 -10.24
CA ILE A 92 -17.64 5.84 -9.77
C ILE A 92 -18.71 5.96 -10.86
N GLY A 93 -19.97 5.78 -10.46
CA GLY A 93 -21.12 5.82 -11.36
C GLY A 93 -22.41 6.10 -10.60
N GLN A 94 -23.57 5.80 -11.18
CA GLN A 94 -24.88 6.13 -10.61
C GLN A 94 -25.06 5.79 -9.12
N ALA A 95 -24.57 4.63 -8.67
CA ALA A 95 -24.69 4.17 -7.28
C ALA A 95 -23.74 4.88 -6.30
N SER A 96 -22.72 5.57 -6.81
CA SER A 96 -21.63 6.12 -6.01
C SER A 96 -21.25 7.57 -6.33
N ASP A 97 -21.83 8.20 -7.35
CA ASP A 97 -21.57 9.59 -7.76
C ASP A 97 -22.22 10.61 -6.81
N ASN A 98 -21.75 10.59 -5.56
CA ASN A 98 -22.15 11.51 -4.51
C ASN A 98 -20.98 11.64 -3.53
N ALA A 99 -20.56 12.87 -3.20
CA ALA A 99 -19.40 13.11 -2.34
C ALA A 99 -19.48 12.38 -0.98
N VAL A 100 -20.68 12.25 -0.39
CA VAL A 100 -20.87 11.52 0.88
C VAL A 100 -20.65 10.02 0.70
N ILE A 101 -21.17 9.45 -0.39
CA ILE A 101 -20.97 8.02 -0.70
C ILE A 101 -19.50 7.75 -1.03
N ILE A 102 -18.86 8.59 -1.83
CA ILE A 102 -17.44 8.48 -2.16
C ILE A 102 -16.58 8.56 -0.89
N LYS A 103 -16.92 9.46 0.04
CA LYS A 103 -16.23 9.54 1.32
C LYS A 103 -16.37 8.25 2.12
N LYS A 104 -17.59 7.68 2.19
CA LYS A 104 -17.81 6.37 2.81
C LYS A 104 -17.05 5.24 2.11
N LEU A 105 -16.96 5.23 0.78
CA LEU A 105 -16.15 4.26 0.03
C LEU A 105 -14.67 4.36 0.42
N ALA A 106 -14.13 5.58 0.54
CA ALA A 106 -12.76 5.81 0.99
C ALA A 106 -12.54 5.30 2.42
N ASP A 107 -13.47 5.59 3.32
CA ASP A 107 -13.39 5.13 4.71
C ASP A 107 -13.51 3.59 4.83
N MET A 108 -14.20 2.94 3.88
CA MET A 108 -14.30 1.47 3.77
C MET A 108 -13.09 0.82 3.08
N GLY A 109 -12.18 1.62 2.48
CA GLY A 109 -10.91 1.13 1.93
C GLY A 109 -10.67 1.40 0.44
N MET A 110 -11.48 2.22 -0.23
CA MET A 110 -11.14 2.71 -1.58
C MET A 110 -9.89 3.60 -1.54
N ASP A 111 -8.90 3.29 -2.38
CA ASP A 111 -7.67 4.08 -2.53
C ASP A 111 -7.65 4.92 -3.82
N ALA A 112 -8.47 4.58 -4.83
CA ALA A 112 -8.46 5.24 -6.13
C ALA A 112 -9.85 5.25 -6.77
N ALA A 113 -10.16 6.32 -7.51
CA ALA A 113 -11.41 6.48 -8.24
C ALA A 113 -11.18 6.31 -9.75
N ARG A 114 -11.90 5.37 -10.37
CA ARG A 114 -11.97 5.22 -11.83
C ARG A 114 -13.23 5.91 -12.34
N ILE A 115 -13.10 6.60 -13.47
CA ILE A 115 -14.22 7.15 -14.25
C ILE A 115 -14.17 6.50 -15.62
N ASP A 116 -15.22 5.76 -15.99
CA ASP A 116 -15.32 5.14 -17.31
C ASP A 116 -15.92 6.13 -18.31
N ALA A 117 -15.11 6.60 -19.26
CA ALA A 117 -15.55 7.58 -20.24
C ALA A 117 -16.39 6.99 -21.38
N SER A 118 -16.51 5.64 -21.49
CA SER A 118 -17.30 5.02 -22.57
C SER A 118 -18.77 5.42 -22.54
N SER A 119 -19.30 5.66 -21.34
CA SER A 119 -20.73 5.82 -21.08
C SER A 119 -21.11 7.23 -20.64
N LEU A 120 -20.16 8.18 -20.67
CA LEU A 120 -20.32 9.51 -20.08
C LEU A 120 -19.90 10.63 -21.05
N ASN A 121 -20.57 11.78 -20.92
CA ASN A 121 -20.14 13.02 -21.56
C ASN A 121 -19.24 13.86 -20.64
N ASP A 122 -18.59 14.88 -21.19
CA ASP A 122 -17.67 15.77 -20.47
C ASP A 122 -18.26 16.38 -19.19
N LYS A 123 -19.54 16.75 -19.20
CA LYS A 123 -20.23 17.35 -18.05
C LYS A 123 -20.39 16.34 -16.91
N ALA A 124 -20.79 15.11 -17.22
CA ALA A 124 -20.92 14.04 -16.25
C ALA A 124 -19.55 13.69 -15.64
N VAL A 125 -18.51 13.58 -16.46
CA VAL A 125 -17.14 13.33 -15.97
C VAL A 125 -16.66 14.47 -15.06
N ALA A 126 -16.90 15.73 -15.44
CA ALA A 126 -16.53 16.89 -14.61
C ALA A 126 -17.23 16.89 -13.25
N ASN A 127 -18.52 16.54 -13.19
CA ASN A 127 -19.27 16.43 -11.95
C ASN A 127 -18.70 15.33 -11.04
N ILE A 128 -18.39 14.15 -11.59
CA ILE A 128 -17.76 13.06 -10.82
C ILE A 128 -16.42 13.51 -10.25
N ILE A 129 -15.59 14.21 -11.04
CA ILE A 129 -14.30 14.75 -10.58
C ILE A 129 -14.52 15.69 -9.39
N GLN A 130 -15.49 16.60 -9.48
CA GLN A 130 -15.83 17.52 -8.40
C GLN A 130 -16.28 16.77 -7.13
N ASN A 131 -17.14 15.77 -7.28
CA ASN A 131 -17.62 14.94 -6.17
C ASN A 131 -16.48 14.17 -5.50
N VAL A 132 -15.56 13.58 -6.27
CA VAL A 132 -14.38 12.90 -5.72
C VAL A 132 -13.49 13.87 -4.96
N ARG A 133 -13.18 15.03 -5.54
CA ARG A 133 -12.33 16.06 -4.90
C ARG A 133 -12.97 16.64 -3.64
N LYS A 134 -14.31 16.81 -3.63
CA LYS A 134 -15.07 17.23 -2.44
C LYS A 134 -15.07 16.16 -1.34
N ALA A 135 -15.11 14.88 -1.71
CA ALA A 135 -15.04 13.77 -0.77
C ALA A 135 -13.63 13.64 -0.15
N SER A 136 -12.58 13.76 -0.96
CA SER A 136 -11.19 13.77 -0.50
C SER A 136 -10.25 14.31 -1.58
N GLY A 137 -9.40 15.28 -1.20
CA GLY A 137 -8.32 15.77 -2.05
C GLY A 137 -7.20 14.74 -2.29
N ASP A 138 -7.17 13.65 -1.51
CA ASP A 138 -6.06 12.70 -1.50
C ASP A 138 -6.23 11.58 -2.54
N ILE A 139 -7.47 11.32 -2.99
CA ILE A 139 -7.79 10.16 -3.84
C ILE A 139 -7.37 10.44 -5.28
N PRO A 140 -6.50 9.62 -5.90
CA PRO A 140 -6.21 9.74 -7.32
C PRO A 140 -7.42 9.41 -8.19
N ILE A 141 -7.57 10.15 -9.28
CA ILE A 141 -8.59 9.94 -10.30
C ILE A 141 -7.95 9.40 -11.58
N LEU A 142 -8.52 8.30 -12.06
CA LEU A 142 -8.15 7.61 -13.30
C LEU A 142 -9.28 7.73 -14.31
N LEU A 143 -9.02 8.38 -15.44
CA LEU A 143 -9.96 8.42 -16.55
C LEU A 143 -9.70 7.24 -17.50
N ASP A 144 -10.65 6.31 -17.60
CA ASP A 144 -10.59 5.17 -18.50
C ASP A 144 -11.22 5.51 -19.85
N ILE A 145 -10.39 5.50 -20.88
CA ILE A 145 -10.77 5.88 -22.25
C ILE A 145 -10.93 4.59 -23.05
N SER A 146 -12.03 4.49 -23.79
CA SER A 146 -12.49 3.22 -24.37
C SER A 146 -12.07 3.05 -25.83
N ALA A 147 -11.78 4.16 -26.50
CA ALA A 147 -11.23 4.20 -27.86
C ALA A 147 -9.73 4.52 -27.83
N LYS A 148 -9.04 4.27 -28.96
CA LYS A 148 -7.68 4.80 -29.17
C LYS A 148 -7.67 6.28 -28.78
N PRO A 149 -6.64 6.75 -28.06
CA PRO A 149 -6.65 8.03 -27.38
C PRO A 149 -7.05 9.17 -28.34
N GLY A 150 -8.30 9.60 -28.25
CA GLY A 150 -8.77 10.81 -28.91
C GLY A 150 -8.12 12.02 -28.27
N ARG A 151 -7.73 13.01 -29.07
CA ARG A 151 -7.10 14.25 -28.58
C ARG A 151 -8.01 15.00 -27.58
N SER A 152 -9.33 14.78 -27.59
CA SER A 152 -10.30 15.42 -26.70
C SER A 152 -10.17 14.96 -25.25
N TRP A 153 -10.26 13.66 -24.97
CA TRP A 153 -10.24 13.14 -23.58
C TRP A 153 -8.91 13.37 -22.87
N ILE A 154 -7.78 13.28 -23.59
CA ILE A 154 -6.48 13.59 -23.01
C ILE A 154 -6.37 15.09 -22.67
N LYS A 155 -6.81 15.98 -23.58
CA LYS A 155 -6.88 17.41 -23.28
C LYS A 155 -7.80 17.70 -22.09
N PHE A 156 -8.94 17.00 -22.01
CA PHE A 156 -9.86 17.09 -20.88
C PHE A 156 -9.18 16.66 -19.57
N ALA A 157 -8.46 15.54 -19.57
CA ALA A 157 -7.73 15.06 -18.40
C ALA A 157 -6.67 16.06 -17.92
N VAL A 158 -5.95 16.69 -18.85
CA VAL A 158 -4.98 17.76 -18.54
C VAL A 158 -5.68 18.99 -17.96
N LYS A 159 -6.78 19.44 -18.58
CA LYS A 159 -7.56 20.61 -18.12
C LYS A 159 -8.09 20.43 -16.69
N ASN A 160 -8.46 19.21 -16.31
CA ASN A 160 -9.06 18.89 -15.00
C ASN A 160 -8.05 18.34 -13.98
N ASP A 161 -6.74 18.46 -14.23
CA ASP A 161 -5.68 18.01 -13.32
C ASP A 161 -5.80 16.55 -12.86
N LEU A 162 -6.18 15.64 -13.76
CA LEU A 162 -6.30 14.22 -13.41
C LEU A 162 -4.94 13.58 -13.08
N ASP A 163 -4.99 12.43 -12.42
CA ASP A 163 -3.78 11.74 -11.93
C ASP A 163 -3.28 10.72 -12.95
N PHE A 164 -4.21 9.99 -13.56
CA PHE A 164 -3.93 8.98 -14.57
C PHE A 164 -4.94 8.98 -15.72
N VAL A 165 -4.52 8.43 -16.86
CA VAL A 165 -5.40 7.96 -17.92
C VAL A 165 -5.17 6.47 -18.15
N ILE A 166 -6.24 5.70 -18.29
CA ILE A 166 -6.18 4.29 -18.71
C ILE A 166 -6.49 4.26 -20.21
N VAL A 167 -5.62 3.61 -20.99
CA VAL A 167 -5.76 3.52 -22.45
C VAL A 167 -5.66 2.07 -22.91
N PRO A 168 -6.49 1.60 -23.87
CA PRO A 168 -6.33 0.30 -24.48
C PRO A 168 -5.00 0.25 -25.25
N ALA A 169 -4.22 -0.81 -25.09
CA ALA A 169 -2.91 -0.91 -25.71
C ALA A 169 -2.71 -2.27 -26.38
N ASN A 170 -2.40 -2.25 -27.68
CA ASN A 170 -1.99 -3.45 -28.44
C ASN A 170 -0.49 -3.43 -28.74
N SER A 171 0.17 -2.30 -28.55
CA SER A 171 1.60 -2.11 -28.78
C SER A 171 2.18 -1.04 -27.86
N ALA A 172 3.50 -1.02 -27.72
CA ALA A 172 4.22 0.06 -27.05
C ALA A 172 3.94 1.44 -27.67
N GLU A 173 3.62 1.49 -28.97
CA GLU A 173 3.34 2.72 -29.69
C GLU A 173 2.04 3.39 -29.23
N ASP A 174 1.00 2.62 -28.89
CA ASP A 174 -0.25 3.16 -28.34
C ASP A 174 0.01 3.96 -27.04
N ILE A 175 0.94 3.47 -26.22
CA ILE A 175 1.35 4.13 -24.96
C ILE A 175 2.19 5.38 -25.22
N ARG A 176 3.11 5.33 -26.19
CA ARG A 176 3.93 6.49 -26.58
C ARG A 176 3.08 7.61 -27.17
N GLN A 177 2.08 7.29 -27.98
CA GLN A 177 1.14 8.28 -28.52
C GLN A 177 0.36 8.99 -27.40
N ALA A 178 -0.20 8.24 -26.46
CA ALA A 178 -0.88 8.83 -25.30
C ALA A 178 0.07 9.69 -24.46
N SER A 179 1.29 9.22 -24.23
CA SER A 179 2.34 9.94 -23.50
C SER A 179 2.71 11.26 -24.18
N LYS A 180 2.88 11.25 -25.51
CA LYS A 180 3.20 12.45 -26.31
C LYS A 180 2.10 13.51 -26.18
N LEU A 181 0.83 13.10 -26.18
CA LEU A 181 -0.31 14.00 -25.96
C LEU A 181 -0.35 14.59 -24.54
N LEU A 182 0.26 13.91 -23.56
CA LEU A 182 0.48 14.40 -22.19
C LEU A 182 1.78 15.21 -22.03
N GLY A 183 2.53 15.39 -23.11
CA GLY A 183 3.74 16.22 -23.16
C GLY A 183 5.00 15.53 -22.65
N TYR A 184 5.13 14.21 -22.83
CA TYR A 184 6.38 13.48 -22.59
C TYR A 184 6.54 12.27 -23.52
N SER A 185 7.77 11.90 -23.90
CA SER A 185 8.00 10.86 -24.91
C SER A 185 7.87 9.43 -24.36
N ASN A 186 8.30 9.19 -23.13
CA ASN A 186 8.18 7.89 -22.46
C ASN A 186 8.17 8.04 -20.93
N ILE A 187 7.80 6.95 -20.24
CA ILE A 187 7.65 6.97 -18.78
C ILE A 187 8.97 7.20 -18.03
N LYS A 188 10.11 6.85 -18.62
CA LYS A 188 11.47 7.05 -18.04
C LYS A 188 11.84 8.54 -18.03
N GLN A 189 11.31 9.31 -18.98
CA GLN A 189 11.52 10.75 -19.09
C GLN A 189 10.56 11.58 -18.24
N VAL A 190 9.53 10.98 -17.64
CA VAL A 190 8.56 11.76 -16.87
C VAL A 190 9.22 12.35 -15.63
N ILE A 191 9.33 13.68 -15.62
CA ILE A 191 9.77 14.47 -14.48
C ILE A 191 8.53 15.14 -13.87
N GLY A 192 8.44 15.11 -12.54
CA GLY A 192 7.46 15.88 -11.79
C GLY A 192 6.00 15.51 -12.08
N ASN A 193 5.17 16.56 -12.12
CA ASN A 193 3.73 16.58 -11.90
C ASN A 193 2.87 16.19 -13.12
N LYS A 194 3.30 15.20 -13.92
CA LYS A 194 2.57 14.77 -15.13
C LYS A 194 1.53 13.69 -14.83
N ILE A 195 0.42 13.73 -15.57
CA ILE A 195 -0.53 12.61 -15.66
C ILE A 195 0.23 11.38 -16.18
N LYS A 196 -0.07 10.19 -15.65
CA LYS A 196 0.59 8.95 -16.12
C LYS A 196 -0.37 8.08 -16.91
N VAL A 197 0.17 7.36 -17.89
CA VAL A 197 -0.60 6.41 -18.72
C VAL A 197 -0.55 5.02 -18.10
N ILE A 198 -1.72 4.43 -17.91
CA ILE A 198 -1.88 3.03 -17.53
C ILE A 198 -2.38 2.25 -18.74
N ALA A 199 -1.70 1.17 -19.10
CA ALA A 199 -2.09 0.34 -20.23
C ALA A 199 -3.20 -0.64 -19.83
N LYS A 200 -4.32 -0.65 -20.53
CA LYS A 200 -5.33 -1.71 -20.41
C LYS A 200 -4.98 -2.81 -21.40
N ILE A 201 -4.61 -3.96 -20.86
CA ILE A 201 -4.14 -5.14 -21.58
C ILE A 201 -5.29 -6.15 -21.63
N ASP A 202 -5.58 -6.62 -22.84
CA ASP A 202 -6.50 -7.71 -23.09
C ASP A 202 -5.81 -8.84 -23.86
N ARG A 203 -6.58 -9.81 -24.36
CA ARG A 203 -6.05 -10.96 -25.11
C ARG A 203 -5.21 -10.56 -26.33
N LYS A 204 -5.52 -9.46 -27.02
CA LYS A 204 -4.80 -9.03 -28.23
C LYS A 204 -3.41 -8.46 -27.89
N SER A 205 -3.28 -7.89 -26.70
CA SER A 205 -2.06 -7.29 -26.18
C SER A 205 -0.98 -8.31 -25.80
N LEU A 206 -1.33 -9.60 -25.64
CA LEU A 206 -0.43 -10.62 -25.09
C LEU A 206 0.91 -10.74 -25.84
N LYS A 207 0.87 -10.66 -27.18
CA LYS A 207 2.08 -10.76 -28.02
C LYS A 207 3.10 -9.66 -27.73
N ASN A 208 2.61 -8.48 -27.33
CA ASN A 208 3.39 -7.26 -27.12
C ASN A 208 3.41 -6.85 -25.64
N CYS A 209 3.06 -7.76 -24.73
CA CYS A 209 2.81 -7.40 -23.34
C CYS A 209 4.03 -6.79 -22.65
N LYS A 210 5.23 -7.35 -22.90
CA LYS A 210 6.48 -6.86 -22.29
C LYS A 210 6.80 -5.42 -22.70
N GLU A 211 6.75 -5.11 -24.00
CA GLU A 211 7.04 -3.76 -24.50
C GLU A 211 5.99 -2.73 -24.01
N ILE A 212 4.71 -3.13 -23.93
CA ILE A 212 3.64 -2.29 -23.38
C ILE A 212 3.92 -2.01 -21.90
N ILE A 213 4.24 -3.05 -21.12
CA ILE A 213 4.58 -2.91 -19.71
C ILE A 213 5.76 -1.97 -19.57
N GLU A 214 6.82 -2.08 -20.37
CA GLU A 214 8.01 -1.23 -20.31
C GLU A 214 7.77 0.26 -20.59
N GLU A 215 6.79 0.61 -21.42
CA GLU A 215 6.44 2.00 -21.73
C GLU A 215 5.39 2.59 -20.79
N ALA A 216 4.48 1.78 -20.23
CA ALA A 216 3.39 2.25 -19.38
C ALA A 216 3.85 2.61 -17.96
N TYR A 217 3.06 3.38 -17.21
CA TYR A 217 3.31 3.56 -15.78
C TYR A 217 2.91 2.33 -14.97
N GLY A 218 1.82 1.69 -15.36
CA GLY A 218 1.22 0.49 -14.78
C GLY A 218 0.28 -0.13 -15.79
N VAL A 219 -0.35 -1.25 -15.42
CA VAL A 219 -1.26 -1.97 -16.30
C VAL A 219 -2.56 -2.35 -15.61
N VAL A 220 -3.64 -2.38 -16.38
CA VAL A 220 -4.91 -3.03 -16.04
C VAL A 220 -4.97 -4.34 -16.82
N VAL A 221 -5.15 -5.46 -16.11
CA VAL A 221 -5.44 -6.77 -16.70
C VAL A 221 -6.96 -6.90 -16.79
N ASP A 222 -7.52 -6.63 -17.98
CA ASP A 222 -8.98 -6.65 -18.19
C ASP A 222 -9.47 -8.06 -18.49
N ARG A 223 -9.80 -8.82 -17.44
CA ARG A 223 -10.20 -10.24 -17.54
C ARG A 223 -11.52 -10.44 -18.28
N SER A 224 -12.37 -9.41 -18.32
CA SER A 224 -13.66 -9.44 -19.03
C SER A 224 -13.47 -9.67 -20.54
N ARG A 225 -12.35 -9.19 -21.09
CA ARG A 225 -11.99 -9.30 -22.51
C ARG A 225 -11.18 -10.55 -22.87
N PHE A 226 -10.99 -11.45 -21.91
CA PHE A 226 -10.43 -12.78 -22.14
C PHE A 226 -11.51 -13.88 -22.29
N ALA A 227 -12.80 -13.49 -22.29
CA ALA A 227 -13.90 -14.42 -22.50
C ALA A 227 -13.86 -15.10 -23.90
N GLY A 228 -14.30 -16.35 -23.96
CA GLY A 228 -14.30 -17.18 -25.19
C GLY A 228 -13.16 -18.21 -25.22
N ALA A 229 -12.76 -18.64 -26.42
CA ALA A 229 -11.72 -19.67 -26.59
C ALA A 229 -10.37 -19.23 -25.96
N GLY A 230 -9.76 -20.00 -25.07
CA GLY A 230 -8.48 -19.66 -24.44
C GLY A 230 -8.58 -18.95 -23.09
N ILE A 231 -9.78 -18.90 -22.50
CA ILE A 231 -10.00 -18.44 -21.11
C ILE A 231 -9.21 -19.29 -20.10
N GLU A 232 -8.91 -20.54 -20.43
CA GLU A 232 -8.13 -21.49 -19.63
C GLU A 232 -6.70 -20.99 -19.38
N ALA A 233 -6.17 -20.14 -20.27
CA ALA A 233 -4.85 -19.56 -20.15
C ALA A 233 -4.83 -18.25 -19.33
N LEU A 234 -5.99 -17.71 -18.94
CA LEU A 234 -6.09 -16.47 -18.18
C LEU A 234 -5.27 -16.48 -16.87
N PRO A 235 -5.30 -17.53 -16.03
CA PRO A 235 -4.51 -17.56 -14.80
C PRO A 235 -3.01 -17.45 -15.08
N LYS A 236 -2.52 -18.15 -16.11
CA LYS A 236 -1.13 -18.07 -16.54
C LYS A 236 -0.75 -16.66 -16.97
N PHE A 237 -1.56 -16.03 -17.82
CA PHE A 237 -1.29 -14.68 -18.31
C PHE A 237 -1.34 -13.63 -17.21
N GLN A 238 -2.30 -13.70 -16.29
CA GLN A 238 -2.38 -12.80 -15.16
C GLN A 238 -1.09 -12.86 -14.33
N LYS A 239 -0.65 -14.08 -13.98
CA LYS A 239 0.59 -14.30 -13.22
C LYS A 239 1.83 -13.78 -13.95
N GLU A 240 1.94 -14.02 -15.26
CA GLU A 240 3.03 -13.50 -16.09
C GLU A 240 3.06 -11.98 -16.12
N ILE A 241 1.91 -11.33 -16.34
CA ILE A 241 1.78 -9.86 -16.38
C ILE A 241 2.13 -9.25 -15.03
N ILE A 242 1.62 -9.81 -13.92
CA ILE A 242 1.94 -9.33 -12.57
C ILE A 242 3.45 -9.46 -12.30
N GLY A 243 4.05 -10.60 -12.68
CA GLY A 243 5.50 -10.83 -12.55
C GLY A 243 6.33 -9.80 -13.32
N GLU A 244 6.00 -9.56 -14.59
CA GLU A 244 6.67 -8.56 -15.43
C GLU A 244 6.50 -7.13 -14.89
N CYS A 245 5.31 -6.80 -14.39
CA CYS A 245 5.06 -5.52 -13.74
C CYS A 245 5.92 -5.37 -12.47
N SER A 246 5.99 -6.40 -11.64
CA SER A 246 6.84 -6.40 -10.44
C SER A 246 8.32 -6.22 -10.79
N ARG A 247 8.81 -6.94 -11.81
CA ARG A 247 10.19 -6.79 -12.31
C ARG A 247 10.48 -5.35 -12.73
N HIS A 248 9.56 -4.67 -13.39
CA HIS A 248 9.73 -3.27 -13.80
C HIS A 248 9.34 -2.25 -12.72
N GLY A 249 8.93 -2.74 -11.54
CA GLY A 249 8.21 -2.00 -10.51
C GLY A 249 7.14 -1.10 -11.10
N LYS A 250 6.08 -1.70 -11.59
CA LYS A 250 4.91 -1.03 -12.14
C LYS A 250 3.69 -1.62 -11.45
N PRO A 251 2.69 -0.81 -11.06
CA PRO A 251 1.49 -1.34 -10.46
C PRO A 251 0.70 -2.15 -11.50
N SER A 252 0.32 -3.37 -11.11
CA SER A 252 -0.65 -4.22 -11.80
C SER A 252 -2.02 -4.06 -11.13
N ILE A 253 -3.05 -3.82 -11.93
CA ILE A 253 -4.44 -3.65 -11.51
C ILE A 253 -5.26 -4.80 -12.11
N ILE A 254 -5.89 -5.61 -11.27
CA ILE A 254 -6.72 -6.74 -11.72
C ILE A 254 -8.18 -6.31 -11.80
N ALA A 255 -8.83 -6.63 -12.92
CA ALA A 255 -10.12 -6.06 -13.29
C ALA A 255 -11.07 -7.08 -13.91
N GLY A 256 -12.37 -6.86 -13.70
CA GLY A 256 -13.46 -7.64 -14.28
C GLY A 256 -13.70 -8.96 -13.54
N ASN A 257 -14.97 -9.34 -13.33
CA ASN A 257 -15.38 -10.55 -12.60
C ASN A 257 -14.81 -10.67 -11.19
N ILE A 258 -14.78 -9.58 -10.41
CA ILE A 258 -14.19 -9.57 -9.06
C ILE A 258 -15.23 -9.95 -7.99
N LEU A 259 -16.33 -9.21 -7.88
CA LEU A 259 -17.40 -9.45 -6.90
C LEU A 259 -18.79 -9.39 -7.57
N ASN A 260 -18.99 -10.22 -8.60
CA ASN A 260 -20.23 -10.25 -9.39
C ASN A 260 -21.48 -10.52 -8.53
N SER A 261 -21.37 -11.35 -7.48
CA SER A 261 -22.46 -11.59 -6.52
C SER A 261 -22.97 -10.30 -5.86
N SER A 262 -22.06 -9.34 -5.60
CA SER A 262 -22.37 -8.10 -4.90
C SER A 262 -23.16 -7.10 -5.73
N ILE A 263 -23.10 -7.19 -7.08
CA ILE A 263 -23.87 -6.33 -7.99
C ILE A 263 -25.38 -6.50 -7.74
N SER A 264 -25.81 -7.76 -7.64
CA SER A 264 -27.23 -8.14 -7.50
C SER A 264 -27.67 -8.35 -6.05
N GLY A 265 -26.75 -8.28 -5.08
CA GLY A 265 -27.02 -8.51 -3.66
C GLY A 265 -27.04 -9.98 -3.25
N LYS A 266 -26.48 -10.87 -4.07
CA LYS A 266 -26.36 -12.30 -3.74
C LYS A 266 -25.30 -12.53 -2.66
N PRO A 267 -25.37 -13.65 -1.92
CA PRO A 267 -24.30 -14.05 -1.01
C PRO A 267 -22.95 -14.19 -1.74
N LEU A 268 -21.88 -13.82 -1.04
CA LEU A 268 -20.50 -13.97 -1.52
C LEU A 268 -20.19 -15.44 -1.81
N MET A 269 -19.62 -15.74 -2.97
CA MET A 269 -19.32 -17.11 -3.37
C MET A 269 -17.85 -17.47 -3.11
N GLN A 270 -17.59 -18.74 -2.75
CA GLN A 270 -16.21 -19.22 -2.53
C GLN A 270 -15.27 -18.97 -3.73
N PRO A 271 -15.68 -19.20 -5.00
CA PRO A 271 -14.80 -18.92 -6.14
C PRO A 271 -14.36 -17.46 -6.25
N GLU A 272 -15.21 -16.50 -5.90
CA GLU A 272 -14.86 -15.06 -5.89
C GLU A 272 -13.80 -14.77 -4.82
N VAL A 273 -13.93 -15.39 -3.65
CA VAL A 273 -12.94 -15.27 -2.57
C VAL A 273 -11.59 -15.85 -2.99
N TYR A 274 -11.57 -17.03 -3.62
CA TYR A 274 -10.35 -17.66 -4.10
C TYR A 274 -9.69 -16.85 -5.21
N ASP A 275 -10.47 -16.34 -6.16
CA ASP A 275 -9.97 -15.53 -7.27
C ASP A 275 -9.28 -14.24 -6.78
N ILE A 276 -9.93 -13.49 -5.89
CA ILE A 276 -9.36 -12.29 -5.28
C ILE A 276 -8.11 -12.63 -4.46
N SER A 277 -8.18 -13.70 -3.66
CA SER A 277 -7.05 -14.11 -2.82
C SER A 277 -5.85 -14.48 -3.67
N ASN A 278 -6.04 -15.24 -4.75
CA ASN A 278 -4.96 -15.62 -5.67
C ASN A 278 -4.34 -14.40 -6.34
N ALA A 279 -5.13 -13.40 -6.77
CA ALA A 279 -4.57 -12.16 -7.32
C ALA A 279 -3.67 -11.42 -6.31
N VAL A 280 -4.05 -11.42 -5.02
CA VAL A 280 -3.22 -10.87 -3.92
C VAL A 280 -1.95 -11.70 -3.71
N LEU A 281 -2.07 -13.03 -3.66
CA LEU A 281 -0.94 -13.96 -3.51
C LEU A 281 0.07 -13.84 -4.66
N GLU A 282 -0.40 -13.64 -5.89
CA GLU A 282 0.42 -13.39 -7.07
C GLU A 282 1.14 -12.03 -7.02
N GLY A 283 0.72 -11.13 -6.13
CA GLY A 283 1.32 -9.83 -5.92
C GLY A 283 0.70 -8.73 -6.75
N ALA A 284 -0.62 -8.79 -7.05
CA ALA A 284 -1.34 -7.66 -7.62
C ALA A 284 -1.16 -6.41 -6.76
N SER A 285 -1.01 -5.24 -7.41
CA SER A 285 -0.86 -3.98 -6.67
C SER A 285 -2.21 -3.39 -6.28
N CYS A 286 -3.22 -3.60 -7.11
CA CYS A 286 -4.56 -3.08 -6.96
C CYS A 286 -5.59 -4.07 -7.49
N ILE A 287 -6.75 -4.14 -6.84
CA ILE A 287 -7.94 -4.81 -7.36
C ILE A 287 -8.98 -3.75 -7.70
N MET A 288 -9.62 -3.87 -8.87
CA MET A 288 -10.58 -2.89 -9.38
C MET A 288 -12.01 -3.43 -9.34
N LEU A 289 -12.90 -2.69 -8.68
CA LEU A 289 -14.35 -2.87 -8.75
C LEU A 289 -14.92 -2.01 -9.88
N SER A 290 -15.74 -2.64 -10.71
CA SER A 290 -16.38 -2.03 -11.88
C SER A 290 -17.85 -1.77 -11.56
N ASP A 291 -18.74 -2.64 -12.03
CA ASP A 291 -20.19 -2.51 -11.85
C ASP A 291 -20.60 -2.61 -10.39
N GLU A 292 -19.80 -3.29 -9.56
CA GLU A 292 -20.05 -3.45 -8.13
C GLU A 292 -20.14 -2.12 -7.38
N THR A 293 -19.44 -1.08 -7.85
CA THR A 293 -19.45 0.26 -7.25
C THR A 293 -20.09 1.33 -8.14
N SER A 294 -20.22 1.09 -9.44
CA SER A 294 -20.79 2.08 -10.36
C SER A 294 -22.32 2.00 -10.44
N THR A 295 -22.90 0.81 -10.58
CA THR A 295 -24.35 0.58 -10.77
C THR A 295 -24.93 -0.43 -9.78
N GLY A 296 -24.08 -1.17 -9.07
CA GLY A 296 -24.47 -2.21 -8.12
C GLY A 296 -25.28 -1.67 -6.93
N LYS A 297 -26.11 -2.55 -6.36
CA LYS A 297 -27.03 -2.18 -5.26
C LYS A 297 -26.33 -1.86 -3.93
N PHE A 298 -25.13 -2.41 -3.71
CA PHE A 298 -24.45 -2.35 -2.41
C PHE A 298 -22.97 -1.92 -2.51
N PRO A 299 -22.67 -0.72 -3.05
CA PRO A 299 -21.30 -0.31 -3.35
C PRO A 299 -20.38 -0.27 -2.12
N LEU A 300 -20.89 0.17 -0.97
CA LEU A 300 -20.12 0.21 0.29
C LEU A 300 -19.74 -1.20 0.78
N LYS A 301 -20.69 -2.14 0.71
CA LYS A 301 -20.49 -3.53 1.12
C LYS A 301 -19.49 -4.24 0.21
N SER A 302 -19.49 -3.93 -1.08
CA SER A 302 -18.52 -4.45 -2.04
C SER A 302 -17.08 -4.06 -1.66
N VAL A 303 -16.84 -2.78 -1.35
CA VAL A 303 -15.52 -2.29 -0.93
C VAL A 303 -15.07 -2.87 0.41
N GLU A 304 -15.98 -2.94 1.38
CA GLU A 304 -15.71 -3.54 2.68
C GLU A 304 -15.35 -5.03 2.55
N THR A 305 -16.13 -5.78 1.77
CA THR A 305 -15.93 -7.22 1.52
C THR A 305 -14.59 -7.47 0.83
N LEU A 306 -14.30 -6.72 -0.24
CA LEU A 306 -13.02 -6.81 -0.94
C LEU A 306 -11.84 -6.50 -0.01
N SER A 307 -11.94 -5.42 0.78
CA SER A 307 -10.90 -5.03 1.73
C SER A 307 -10.63 -6.10 2.79
N ARG A 308 -11.68 -6.80 3.26
CA ARG A 308 -11.54 -7.91 4.20
C ARG A 308 -10.85 -9.13 3.57
N ILE A 309 -11.23 -9.50 2.34
CA ILE A 309 -10.58 -10.61 1.61
C ILE A 309 -9.10 -10.30 1.40
N ILE A 310 -8.77 -9.08 0.93
CA ILE A 310 -7.39 -8.64 0.72
C ILE A 310 -6.56 -8.77 2.02
N LYS A 311 -7.07 -8.27 3.14
CA LYS A 311 -6.35 -8.34 4.42
C LYS A 311 -6.06 -9.78 4.84
N ASN A 312 -7.01 -10.68 4.67
CA ASN A 312 -6.83 -12.10 5.00
C ASN A 312 -5.81 -12.78 4.06
N ALA A 313 -5.87 -12.49 2.76
CA ALA A 313 -4.91 -13.01 1.80
C ALA A 313 -3.48 -12.51 2.08
N GLU A 314 -3.31 -11.24 2.47
CA GLU A 314 -2.01 -10.68 2.85
C GLU A 314 -1.40 -11.35 4.09
N ILE A 315 -2.22 -11.76 5.06
CA ILE A 315 -1.75 -12.52 6.24
C ILE A 315 -1.19 -13.88 5.79
N ALA A 316 -1.90 -14.58 4.91
CA ALA A 316 -1.44 -15.87 4.38
C ALA A 316 -0.09 -15.75 3.63
N VAL A 317 0.13 -14.68 2.86
CA VAL A 317 1.44 -14.41 2.21
C VAL A 317 2.55 -14.29 3.25
N GLU A 318 2.31 -13.52 4.31
CA GLU A 318 3.33 -13.27 5.32
C GLU A 318 3.69 -14.51 6.13
N GLU A 319 2.72 -15.39 6.37
CA GLU A 319 2.93 -16.69 7.01
C GLU A 319 3.75 -17.62 6.12
N ALA A 320 3.40 -17.74 4.83
CA ALA A 320 4.15 -18.53 3.86
C ALA A 320 5.58 -18.02 3.62
N SER A 321 5.79 -16.70 3.74
CA SER A 321 7.10 -16.06 3.54
C SER A 321 8.06 -16.26 4.73
N LYS A 322 7.63 -16.86 5.84
CA LYS A 322 8.53 -17.26 6.94
C LYS A 322 9.36 -18.51 6.59
N SER A 323 8.99 -19.21 5.52
CA SER A 323 9.54 -20.51 5.12
C SER A 323 10.37 -20.50 3.83
N ALA A 324 10.61 -19.35 3.19
CA ALA A 324 11.32 -19.27 1.91
C ALA A 324 12.46 -18.25 1.91
N SER A 325 13.66 -18.68 1.50
CA SER A 325 14.79 -17.81 1.13
C SER A 325 14.64 -17.39 -0.33
N HIS A 326 14.78 -16.10 -0.65
CA HIS A 326 14.72 -15.59 -2.02
C HIS A 326 15.82 -14.58 -2.32
N ASP A 327 16.28 -14.67 -3.57
CA ASP A 327 17.41 -14.02 -4.23
C ASP A 327 17.24 -12.52 -4.57
N LEU A 328 18.38 -11.84 -4.66
CA LEU A 328 18.58 -10.41 -4.92
C LEU A 328 18.47 -10.04 -6.42
N THR A 329 17.80 -8.92 -6.75
CA THR A 329 18.25 -7.99 -7.82
C THR A 329 17.62 -6.58 -7.75
N ARG A 330 18.41 -5.57 -7.30
CA ARG A 330 18.39 -4.08 -7.39
C ARG A 330 18.98 -3.44 -6.11
N PHE A 331 20.17 -2.86 -6.21
CA PHE A 331 21.07 -2.50 -5.10
C PHE A 331 20.45 -1.83 -3.84
N ILE A 332 19.71 -0.72 -3.91
CA ILE A 332 19.23 -0.03 -2.68
C ILE A 332 17.92 -0.64 -2.14
N GLY A 333 16.99 -0.98 -3.01
CA GLY A 333 15.75 -1.65 -2.58
C GLY A 333 16.03 -3.03 -1.99
N ASP A 334 16.99 -3.74 -2.57
CA ASP A 334 17.49 -5.00 -2.02
C ASP A 334 18.24 -4.77 -0.73
N ALA A 335 19.11 -3.76 -0.64
CA ALA A 335 19.79 -3.45 0.62
C ALA A 335 18.77 -3.22 1.74
N VAL A 336 17.71 -2.45 1.50
CA VAL A 336 16.64 -2.27 2.51
C VAL A 336 15.92 -3.59 2.80
N SER A 337 15.64 -4.41 1.78
CA SER A 337 14.98 -5.71 1.96
C SER A 337 15.83 -6.71 2.75
N GLU A 338 17.15 -6.72 2.56
CA GLU A 338 18.08 -7.55 3.32
C GLU A 338 18.30 -6.97 4.72
N LEU A 339 18.42 -5.65 4.85
CA LEU A 339 18.51 -4.98 6.14
C LEU A 339 17.26 -5.20 6.98
N GLU A 340 16.07 -5.32 6.40
CA GLU A 340 14.86 -5.69 7.13
C GLU A 340 14.94 -7.11 7.73
N LYS A 341 15.72 -8.01 7.12
CA LYS A 341 15.95 -9.37 7.66
C LYS A 341 16.97 -9.38 8.80
N ILE A 342 17.93 -8.44 8.77
CA ILE A 342 19.08 -8.40 9.69
C ILE A 342 18.84 -7.44 10.87
N LEU A 343 18.25 -6.28 10.60
CA LEU A 343 17.94 -5.21 11.53
C LEU A 343 16.43 -5.04 11.64
N ARG A 344 15.95 -4.75 12.85
CA ARG A 344 14.54 -4.44 13.07
C ARG A 344 14.23 -3.03 12.57
N ILE A 345 13.82 -2.90 11.31
CA ILE A 345 13.29 -1.65 10.75
C ILE A 345 11.77 -1.66 10.90
N ASP A 346 11.22 -0.78 11.73
CA ASP A 346 9.76 -0.72 11.94
C ASP A 346 9.06 0.04 10.79
N ALA A 347 9.74 1.02 10.17
CA ALA A 347 9.23 1.75 9.01
C ALA A 347 10.31 2.30 8.07
N LEU A 348 9.98 2.41 6.78
CA LEU A 348 10.80 3.04 5.75
C LEU A 348 10.16 4.36 5.32
N LEU A 349 10.92 5.46 5.45
CA LEU A 349 10.56 6.78 4.95
C LEU A 349 11.25 7.03 3.61
N ILE A 350 10.46 7.32 2.57
CA ILE A 350 10.92 7.61 1.22
C ILE A 350 10.64 9.07 0.94
N ILE A 351 11.65 9.91 0.81
CA ILE A 351 11.46 11.29 0.34
C ILE A 351 11.63 11.30 -1.18
N THR A 352 10.61 11.77 -1.91
CA THR A 352 10.60 11.69 -3.37
C THR A 352 9.88 12.85 -4.04
N SER A 353 10.50 13.43 -5.08
CA SER A 353 9.87 14.48 -5.89
C SER A 353 9.04 13.93 -7.06
N GLY A 354 9.41 12.76 -7.61
CA GLY A 354 8.76 12.16 -8.78
C GLY A 354 8.09 10.79 -8.57
N GLY A 355 8.20 10.21 -7.37
CA GLY A 355 7.60 8.91 -7.02
C GLY A 355 8.35 7.67 -7.52
N TYR A 356 9.46 7.83 -8.25
CA TYR A 356 10.24 6.70 -8.80
C TYR A 356 10.73 5.75 -7.71
N SER A 357 11.36 6.28 -6.66
CA SER A 357 11.90 5.50 -5.54
C SER A 357 10.80 4.72 -4.81
N ALA A 358 9.66 5.37 -4.54
CA ALA A 358 8.51 4.73 -3.92
C ALA A 358 7.98 3.56 -4.78
N ARG A 359 7.99 3.73 -6.11
CA ARG A 359 7.58 2.68 -7.04
C ARG A 359 8.54 1.48 -7.05
N MET A 360 9.85 1.74 -7.03
CA MET A 360 10.85 0.66 -6.93
C MET A 360 10.80 -0.08 -5.60
N ILE A 361 10.56 0.62 -4.50
CA ILE A 361 10.41 -0.02 -3.19
C ILE A 361 9.09 -0.79 -3.10
N SER A 362 8.00 -0.25 -3.63
CA SER A 362 6.69 -0.93 -3.64
C SER A 362 6.79 -2.31 -4.29
N SER A 363 7.57 -2.45 -5.37
CA SER A 363 7.78 -3.74 -6.05
C SER A 363 8.62 -4.74 -5.26
N LYS A 364 9.37 -4.30 -4.24
CA LYS A 364 10.12 -5.18 -3.32
C LYS A 364 9.25 -5.78 -2.23
N ARG A 365 7.99 -5.36 -2.12
CA ARG A 365 6.98 -5.95 -1.24
C ARG A 365 7.43 -6.04 0.24
N LEU A 366 8.15 -5.01 0.72
CA LEU A 366 8.70 -4.95 2.08
C LEU A 366 7.63 -5.21 3.16
N LYS A 367 8.04 -5.84 4.27
CA LYS A 367 7.10 -6.20 5.36
C LYS A 367 6.78 -4.96 6.21
N CYS A 368 7.77 -4.12 6.46
CA CYS A 368 7.69 -2.90 7.24
C CYS A 368 6.77 -1.87 6.58
N LYS A 369 6.37 -0.88 7.37
CA LYS A 369 5.50 0.17 6.87
C LYS A 369 6.30 1.12 6.00
N THR A 370 5.90 1.27 4.75
CA THR A 370 6.56 2.19 3.82
C THR A 370 5.76 3.47 3.65
N ILE A 371 6.40 4.61 3.92
CA ILE A 371 5.80 5.94 3.88
C ILE A 371 6.53 6.75 2.81
N ALA A 372 5.79 7.31 1.85
CA ALA A 372 6.37 8.11 0.78
C ALA A 372 6.00 9.59 0.94
N ALA A 373 6.98 10.39 1.32
CA ALA A 373 6.87 11.83 1.53
C ALA A 373 7.16 12.62 0.24
N THR A 374 6.32 13.60 -0.06
CA THR A 374 6.49 14.50 -1.21
C THR A 374 5.79 15.84 -0.97
N SER A 375 6.32 16.91 -1.57
CA SER A 375 5.71 18.25 -1.58
C SER A 375 4.76 18.48 -2.76
N ARG A 376 4.66 17.53 -3.69
CA ARG A 376 3.85 17.67 -4.90
C ARG A 376 2.53 16.93 -4.75
N MET A 377 1.43 17.66 -4.68
CA MET A 377 0.09 17.10 -4.42
C MET A 377 -0.33 15.99 -5.40
N LYS A 378 -0.09 16.12 -6.70
CA LYS A 378 -0.42 15.04 -7.66
C LYS A 378 0.45 13.80 -7.45
N ILE A 379 1.73 13.95 -7.12
CA ILE A 379 2.59 12.81 -6.82
C ILE A 379 2.06 12.11 -5.57
N PHE A 380 1.70 12.88 -4.54
CA PHE A 380 1.04 12.35 -3.35
C PHE A 380 -0.23 11.54 -3.70
N ARG A 381 -1.12 12.06 -4.56
CA ARG A 381 -2.28 11.31 -5.05
C ARG A 381 -1.87 10.06 -5.83
N GLN A 382 -0.95 10.17 -6.79
CA GLN A 382 -0.47 9.06 -7.61
C GLN A 382 0.15 7.92 -6.79
N LEU A 383 0.84 8.24 -5.69
CA LEU A 383 1.44 7.26 -4.79
C LEU A 383 0.41 6.35 -4.10
N HIS A 384 -0.87 6.75 -4.00
CA HIS A 384 -1.92 5.90 -3.41
C HIS A 384 -2.16 4.61 -4.20
N LEU A 385 -1.82 4.58 -5.50
CA LEU A 385 -1.94 3.39 -6.35
C LEU A 385 -0.84 2.34 -6.09
N LEU A 386 0.25 2.71 -5.43
CA LEU A 386 1.39 1.82 -5.20
C LEU A 386 1.15 0.92 -4.00
N TRP A 387 1.27 -0.39 -4.19
CA TRP A 387 1.13 -1.40 -3.14
C TRP A 387 1.99 -1.07 -1.91
N GLY A 388 1.40 -1.17 -0.72
CA GLY A 388 2.08 -1.02 0.57
C GLY A 388 2.56 0.40 0.90
N ILE A 389 2.47 1.35 -0.03
CA ILE A 389 2.88 2.73 0.20
C ILE A 389 1.78 3.49 0.95
N CYS A 390 2.18 4.22 1.99
CA CYS A 390 1.40 5.23 2.69
C CYS A 390 1.90 6.63 2.27
N PRO A 391 1.20 7.34 1.37
CA PRO A 391 1.62 8.66 0.94
C PRO A 391 1.54 9.69 2.07
N LEU A 392 2.47 10.65 2.08
CA LEU A 392 2.54 11.73 3.06
C LEU A 392 2.88 13.04 2.34
N HIS A 393 1.91 13.95 2.24
CA HIS A 393 2.19 15.28 1.70
C HIS A 393 2.94 16.10 2.75
N VAL A 394 4.14 16.61 2.47
CA VAL A 394 4.97 17.41 3.37
C VAL A 394 5.55 18.58 2.58
N ASP A 395 5.51 19.79 3.14
CA ASP A 395 5.98 20.99 2.45
C ASP A 395 7.50 21.13 2.66
N ILE A 396 8.26 20.36 1.89
CA ILE A 396 9.72 20.28 1.96
C ILE A 396 10.32 20.47 0.57
N ASP A 397 11.60 20.87 0.55
CA ASP A 397 12.38 20.74 -0.67
C ASP A 397 12.72 19.26 -0.89
N ALA A 398 11.93 18.63 -1.76
CA ALA A 398 12.14 17.24 -2.12
C ALA A 398 13.28 17.05 -3.11
N ASP A 399 13.82 18.13 -3.69
CA ASP A 399 14.89 18.11 -4.69
C ASP A 399 16.28 18.39 -4.06
N ASP A 400 16.35 19.13 -2.94
CA ASP A 400 17.55 19.32 -2.09
C ASP A 400 17.22 19.12 -0.58
N ILE A 401 17.44 17.90 -0.09
CA ILE A 401 16.91 17.46 1.22
C ILE A 401 17.89 17.79 2.34
N SER A 402 17.50 18.71 3.22
CA SER A 402 18.23 19.01 4.45
C SER A 402 17.85 18.08 5.62
N ASN A 403 18.61 18.13 6.71
CA ASN A 403 18.22 17.45 7.96
C ASN A 403 16.94 18.05 8.57
N ASN A 404 16.63 19.31 8.30
CA ASN A 404 15.38 19.94 8.76
C ASN A 404 14.16 19.38 8.00
N ASP A 405 14.30 19.12 6.70
CA ASP A 405 13.25 18.46 5.90
C ASP A 405 12.97 17.04 6.40
N LYS A 406 14.03 16.27 6.69
CA LYS A 406 13.90 14.93 7.31
C LYS A 406 13.14 15.01 8.63
N LYS A 407 13.47 15.99 9.48
CA LYS A 407 12.77 16.24 10.76
C LYS A 407 11.29 16.51 10.54
N GLU A 408 10.93 17.36 9.57
CA GLU A 408 9.54 17.66 9.28
C GLU A 408 8.76 16.42 8.81
N VAL A 409 9.37 15.60 7.94
CA VAL A 409 8.79 14.33 7.48
C VAL A 409 8.52 13.39 8.66
N ILE A 410 9.50 13.20 9.55
CA ILE A 410 9.36 12.35 10.75
C ILE A 410 8.25 12.90 11.66
N MET A 411 8.23 14.21 11.91
CA MET A 411 7.23 14.85 12.76
C MET A 411 5.82 14.70 12.19
N LYS A 412 5.65 14.85 10.87
CA LYS A 412 4.35 14.67 10.21
C LYS A 412 3.92 13.20 10.20
N ALA A 413 4.86 12.28 9.99
CA ALA A 413 4.60 10.84 10.08
C ALA A 413 4.16 10.42 11.50
N LEU A 414 4.80 10.97 12.54
CA LEU A 414 4.38 10.80 13.95
C LEU A 414 2.97 11.34 14.17
N LYS A 415 2.68 12.57 13.72
CA LYS A 415 1.35 13.21 13.86
C LYS A 415 0.23 12.40 13.18
N LYS A 416 0.52 11.76 12.04
CA LYS A 416 -0.41 10.87 11.32
C LYS A 416 -0.50 9.46 11.92
N GLY A 417 0.30 9.15 12.95
CA GLY A 417 0.37 7.81 13.56
C GLY A 417 0.96 6.74 12.63
N PHE A 418 1.76 7.16 11.64
CA PHE A 418 2.43 6.23 10.75
C PHE A 418 3.63 5.57 11.44
N ILE A 419 4.35 6.32 12.28
CA ILE A 419 5.46 5.82 13.10
C ILE A 419 5.27 6.21 14.57
N GLY A 420 6.00 5.56 15.47
CA GLY A 420 6.12 5.85 16.90
C GLY A 420 7.46 6.47 17.25
N LYS A 421 7.56 7.06 18.46
CA LYS A 421 8.80 7.71 18.93
C LYS A 421 9.96 6.73 19.18
N THR A 422 9.64 5.46 19.42
CA THR A 422 10.63 4.41 19.71
C THR A 422 11.02 3.60 18.48
N ASP A 423 10.38 3.87 17.34
CA ASP A 423 10.56 3.09 16.13
C ASP A 423 11.98 3.29 15.56
N GLN A 424 12.56 2.22 15.04
CA GLN A 424 13.72 2.32 14.16
C GLN A 424 13.24 2.53 12.73
N ILE A 425 13.73 3.60 12.10
CA ILE A 425 13.35 3.99 10.75
C ILE A 425 14.54 3.96 9.81
N ALA A 426 14.30 3.56 8.57
CA ALA A 426 15.20 3.81 7.46
C ALA A 426 14.68 4.99 6.65
N ILE A 427 15.57 5.90 6.23
CA ILE A 427 15.25 7.02 5.35
C ILE A 427 15.97 6.80 4.03
N ILE A 428 15.23 6.78 2.93
CA ILE A 428 15.80 6.81 1.58
C ILE A 428 15.40 8.08 0.85
N ALA A 429 16.35 8.62 0.09
CA ALA A 429 16.18 9.84 -0.67
C ALA A 429 17.13 9.88 -1.88
N SER A 430 16.93 10.86 -2.75
CA SER A 430 17.93 11.29 -3.72
C SER A 430 18.44 12.66 -3.30
N ILE A 431 19.74 12.81 -3.07
CA ILE A 431 20.37 14.08 -2.66
C ILE A 431 20.77 14.91 -3.90
N PHE A 432 21.02 14.26 -5.04
CA PHE A 432 21.49 14.94 -6.27
C PHE A 432 20.48 14.81 -7.42
N HIS A 433 19.26 15.35 -7.24
CA HIS A 433 18.20 15.27 -8.24
C HIS A 433 18.60 15.86 -9.61
N SER A 434 19.46 16.88 -9.62
CA SER A 434 19.93 17.56 -10.84
C SER A 434 20.90 16.74 -11.70
N LYS A 435 21.60 15.76 -11.12
CA LYS A 435 22.60 14.93 -11.83
C LYS A 435 22.17 13.47 -12.00
N SER A 436 21.28 12.95 -11.16
CA SER A 436 20.83 11.55 -11.22
C SER A 436 19.42 11.41 -10.64
N LYS A 437 18.48 10.85 -11.43
CA LYS A 437 17.13 10.50 -10.97
C LYS A 437 17.08 9.27 -10.05
N ARG A 438 18.22 8.86 -9.46
CA ARG A 438 18.34 7.62 -8.69
C ARG A 438 18.45 7.92 -7.20
N THR A 439 17.79 7.11 -6.38
CA THR A 439 18.00 7.06 -4.93
C THR A 439 19.48 6.84 -4.67
N ASN A 440 20.08 7.61 -3.77
CA ASN A 440 21.49 7.51 -3.42
C ASN A 440 21.78 7.77 -1.94
N LEU A 441 20.74 7.99 -1.12
CA LEU A 441 20.84 8.08 0.32
C LEU A 441 20.09 6.92 0.96
N LEU A 442 20.73 6.31 1.97
CA LEU A 442 20.10 5.44 2.95
C LEU A 442 20.66 5.82 4.33
N GLU A 443 19.79 6.20 5.25
CA GLU A 443 20.14 6.45 6.65
C GLU A 443 19.25 5.62 7.56
N ILE A 444 19.76 5.18 8.71
CA ILE A 444 19.00 4.45 9.73
C ILE A 444 19.05 5.28 11.01
N HIS A 445 17.88 5.50 11.60
CA HIS A 445 17.74 6.35 12.78
C HIS A 445 16.76 5.75 13.78
N ASN A 446 17.03 5.91 15.07
CA ASN A 446 15.97 5.86 16.07
C ASN A 446 15.22 7.21 16.07
N VAL A 447 13.90 7.17 16.01
CA VAL A 447 13.08 8.39 15.91
C VAL A 447 13.34 9.37 17.06
N ARG A 448 13.45 8.87 18.30
CA ARG A 448 13.69 9.70 19.48
C ARG A 448 15.07 10.37 19.42
N GLU A 449 16.11 9.59 19.15
CA GLU A 449 17.49 10.08 19.10
C GLU A 449 17.68 11.15 18.02
N PHE A 450 17.11 10.92 16.84
CA PHE A 450 17.15 11.90 15.74
C PHE A 450 16.50 13.22 16.15
N LEU A 451 15.33 13.17 16.78
CA LEU A 451 14.61 14.38 17.21
C LEU A 451 15.34 15.11 18.34
N GLU A 452 15.96 14.39 19.28
CA GLU A 452 16.77 14.97 20.36
C GLU A 452 18.02 15.68 19.79
N TYR A 453 18.72 15.05 18.84
CA TYR A 453 19.86 15.66 18.14
C TYR A 453 19.45 16.96 17.40
N MET A 454 18.36 16.91 16.65
CA MET A 454 17.81 18.07 15.93
C MET A 454 17.16 19.13 16.84
N GLY A 455 17.00 18.83 18.14
CA GLY A 455 16.61 19.79 19.17
C GLY A 455 17.82 20.52 19.75
N LYS A 456 18.96 19.82 19.88
CA LYS A 456 20.24 20.36 20.36
C LYS A 456 20.95 21.24 19.32
N SER A 457 20.74 20.99 18.02
CA SER A 457 21.39 21.74 16.94
C SER A 457 21.01 23.22 16.82
N LYS A 458 19.98 23.70 17.55
CA LYS A 458 19.69 25.14 17.68
C LYS A 458 20.72 25.93 18.51
N PHE A 459 21.71 25.27 19.13
CA PHE A 459 22.75 25.90 19.95
C PHE A 459 24.14 25.99 19.29
N VAL A 460 24.29 25.62 18.01
CA VAL A 460 25.60 25.65 17.34
C VAL A 460 25.55 26.52 16.07
N ALA A 461 25.51 27.84 16.29
CA ALA A 461 26.01 28.90 15.42
C ALA A 461 26.15 30.13 16.33
N ASN A 462 27.30 30.75 16.64
CA ASN A 462 28.61 30.80 16.01
C ASN A 462 29.64 31.37 17.05
N PRO A 463 30.71 30.67 17.50
CA PRO A 463 31.70 31.24 18.43
C PRO A 463 32.93 31.81 17.71
N ARG A 464 32.75 32.52 16.59
CA ARG A 464 33.85 33.17 15.84
C ARG A 464 33.61 34.65 15.48
N GLU A 465 32.85 35.37 16.31
CA GLU A 465 32.78 36.85 16.26
C GLU A 465 33.06 37.49 17.63
N ALA A 466 33.90 36.85 18.45
CA ALA A 466 34.46 37.47 19.65
C ALA A 466 35.97 37.23 19.66
N LYS A 467 36.70 38.08 18.94
CA LYS A 467 38.06 38.51 19.27
C LYS A 467 38.38 39.80 18.55
#